data_AF-A0A815NCA5-F1
#
_entry.id   AF-A0A815NCA5-F1
#
_cell.length_a   1.000
_cell.length_b   1.000
_cell.length_c   1.000
_cell.angle_alpha   90.00
_cell.angle_beta   90.00
_cell.angle_gamma   90.00
#
_symmetry.space_group_name_H-M   'P 1'
#
loop_
_entity.id
_entity.type
_entity.pdbx_description
1 polymer ?
#
loop_
_entity_poly.entity_id
_entity_poly.type
_entity_poly.pdbx_seq_one_letter_code
_entity_poly.pdbx_strand_id
1 'polypeptide(L)'
;MTNNNQNDDNDNEESLNIVNVHDPFFLWGLLEHSDRSLIRAYETLPDADRSRLYWSCHYHKRVNVCEHVLNNCELVRTAHNAIKKLSELAKAHKTKTPDLTEIPVPFMLPTSPDFIVNELCDGVFIPSKGKPMKFTVIDQCGKRKTCIYKHGDELLQDALCLAAMKEMNTIFKEEYINVEIVTYEVFPVDETEGLIECVENVHPFLEFKNADDDKNSKSSDALKQFIEQSADRKINLYRTFLGFVISGIVLKLADRHDDNIMITDDGKILHIDFGCAFGQKTKLERLLGLFMDIP
;
A
#
# COMPACT_ATOMS: atom_id res chain seq x y z
N MET A 1 20.96 -28.09 -63.61
CA MET A 1 20.78 -27.92 -62.16
C MET A 1 19.68 -26.90 -61.97
N THR A 2 18.61 -27.38 -61.33
CA THR A 2 17.27 -26.80 -61.21
C THR A 2 17.17 -25.73 -60.11
N ASN A 3 16.46 -24.65 -60.44
CA ASN A 3 15.43 -23.94 -59.68
C ASN A 3 15.61 -23.54 -58.18
N ASN A 4 15.42 -22.23 -58.00
CA ASN A 4 14.36 -21.56 -57.21
C ASN A 4 14.65 -21.04 -55.79
N ASN A 5 14.40 -19.73 -55.68
CA ASN A 5 13.66 -19.01 -54.66
C ASN A 5 14.17 -19.06 -53.21
N GLN A 6 14.77 -17.96 -52.77
CA GLN A 6 14.46 -17.44 -51.44
C GLN A 6 14.02 -15.99 -51.58
N ASN A 7 12.75 -15.81 -51.20
CA ASN A 7 12.02 -14.55 -51.13
C ASN A 7 12.67 -13.62 -50.10
N ASP A 8 12.65 -12.35 -50.44
CA ASP A 8 12.51 -11.26 -49.49
C ASP A 8 11.33 -11.54 -48.56
N ASP A 9 11.56 -11.60 -47.26
CA ASP A 9 10.56 -11.22 -46.28
C ASP A 9 11.27 -10.55 -45.10
N ASN A 10 10.82 -9.32 -44.86
CA ASN A 10 11.24 -8.43 -43.80
C ASN A 10 10.96 -9.05 -42.43
N ASP A 11 12.00 -9.25 -41.63
CA ASP A 11 11.86 -9.27 -40.17
C ASP A 11 12.66 -8.07 -39.62
N ASN A 12 12.00 -6.92 -39.65
CA ASN A 12 12.25 -5.86 -38.69
C ASN A 12 11.90 -6.44 -37.32
N GLU A 13 12.88 -7.04 -36.64
CA GLU A 13 12.88 -7.11 -35.18
C GLU A 13 12.99 -5.68 -34.65
N GLU A 14 11.88 -4.95 -34.69
CA GLU A 14 11.64 -3.83 -33.78
C GLU A 14 11.77 -4.43 -32.38
N SER A 15 12.89 -4.13 -31.75
CA SER A 15 13.11 -4.24 -30.32
C SER A 15 11.88 -3.69 -29.61
N LEU A 16 10.99 -4.58 -29.15
CA LEU A 16 9.87 -4.24 -28.28
C LEU A 16 10.47 -3.52 -27.08
N ASN A 17 10.30 -2.20 -27.09
CA ASN A 17 10.68 -1.31 -26.00
C ASN A 17 10.19 -1.93 -24.70
N ILE A 18 11.09 -2.00 -23.72
CA ILE A 18 10.82 -2.46 -22.36
C ILE A 18 9.61 -1.67 -21.85
N VAL A 19 8.46 -2.33 -21.86
CA VAL A 19 7.21 -1.82 -21.35
C VAL A 19 7.42 -1.59 -19.86
N ASN A 20 7.27 -0.35 -19.39
CA ASN A 20 7.38 -0.04 -17.97
C ASN A 20 6.13 -0.56 -17.25
N VAL A 21 6.14 -1.84 -16.89
CA VAL A 21 5.07 -2.55 -16.17
C VAL A 21 4.82 -2.02 -14.75
N HIS A 22 5.67 -1.10 -14.27
CA HIS A 22 5.46 -0.38 -13.01
C HIS A 22 4.57 0.87 -13.17
N ASP A 23 4.23 1.26 -14.40
CA ASP A 23 3.34 2.39 -14.68
C ASP A 23 1.87 2.01 -14.42
N PRO A 24 1.19 2.64 -13.45
CA PRO A 24 -0.24 2.43 -13.21
C PRO A 24 -1.11 2.74 -14.44
N PHE A 25 -0.66 3.64 -15.32
CA PHE A 25 -1.36 4.00 -16.55
C PHE A 25 -1.20 2.93 -17.66
N PHE A 26 -0.09 2.19 -17.67
CA PHE A 26 0.08 1.04 -18.56
C PHE A 26 -0.90 -0.08 -18.19
N LEU A 27 -1.03 -0.38 -16.90
CA LEU A 27 -2.05 -1.32 -16.39
C LEU A 27 -3.47 -0.81 -16.68
N TRP A 28 -3.70 0.50 -16.66
CA TRP A 28 -5.00 1.11 -16.99
C TRP A 28 -5.36 1.00 -18.48
N GLY A 29 -4.41 1.22 -19.39
CA GLY A 29 -4.63 0.99 -20.83
C GLY A 29 -4.97 -0.46 -21.16
N LEU A 30 -4.40 -1.42 -20.42
CA LEU A 30 -4.73 -2.85 -20.50
C LEU A 30 -6.14 -3.17 -20.00
N LEU A 31 -6.70 -2.37 -19.09
CA LEU A 31 -8.06 -2.57 -18.53
C LEU A 31 -9.18 -2.14 -19.50
N GLU A 32 -8.90 -1.25 -20.46
CA GLU A 32 -9.91 -0.74 -21.39
C GLU A 32 -10.12 -1.62 -22.64
N HIS A 33 -9.10 -2.37 -23.07
CA HIS A 33 -9.13 -3.11 -24.33
C HIS A 33 -9.11 -4.62 -24.06
N SER A 34 -10.22 -5.31 -24.35
CA SER A 34 -10.32 -6.78 -24.29
C SER A 34 -9.65 -7.45 -25.51
N ASP A 35 -8.41 -7.08 -25.81
CA ASP A 35 -7.68 -7.63 -26.94
C ASP A 35 -6.92 -8.90 -26.54
N ARG A 36 -7.10 -9.97 -27.33
CA ARG A 36 -6.40 -11.26 -27.16
C ARG A 36 -4.89 -11.11 -27.32
N SER A 37 -4.42 -10.10 -28.05
CA SER A 37 -3.00 -9.78 -28.18
C SER A 37 -2.37 -9.39 -26.83
N LEU A 38 -3.12 -8.62 -26.02
CA LEU A 38 -2.70 -8.16 -24.68
C LEU A 38 -2.71 -9.30 -23.65
N ILE A 39 -3.65 -10.23 -23.77
CA ILE A 39 -3.69 -11.45 -22.95
C ILE A 39 -2.44 -12.33 -23.18
N ARG A 40 -1.94 -12.43 -24.42
CA ARG A 40 -0.69 -13.17 -24.70
C ARG A 40 0.56 -12.46 -24.22
N ALA A 41 0.60 -11.13 -24.32
CA ALA A 41 1.70 -10.36 -23.74
C ALA A 41 1.81 -10.61 -22.22
N TYR A 42 0.68 -10.77 -21.54
CA TYR A 42 0.63 -11.08 -20.11
C TYR A 42 1.30 -12.42 -19.72
N GLU A 43 1.22 -13.47 -20.54
CA GLU A 43 1.85 -14.77 -20.24
C GLU A 43 3.38 -14.67 -20.12
N THR A 44 3.97 -13.62 -20.71
CA THR A 44 5.42 -13.36 -20.65
C THR A 44 5.84 -12.57 -19.42
N LEU A 45 4.90 -12.06 -18.62
CA LEU A 45 5.21 -11.24 -17.45
C LEU A 45 5.73 -12.08 -16.26
N PRO A 46 6.67 -11.54 -15.47
CA PRO A 46 7.03 -12.11 -14.17
C PRO A 46 5.81 -12.28 -13.26
N ASP A 47 5.83 -13.28 -12.37
CA ASP A 47 4.71 -13.56 -11.44
C ASP A 47 4.32 -12.33 -10.60
N ALA A 48 5.28 -11.52 -10.19
CA ALA A 48 5.05 -10.29 -9.43
C ALA A 48 4.17 -9.29 -10.20
N ASP A 49 4.46 -9.07 -11.49
CA ASP A 49 3.69 -8.14 -12.33
C ASP A 49 2.33 -8.72 -12.71
N ARG A 50 2.27 -10.05 -12.90
CA ARG A 50 1.01 -10.78 -13.06
C ARG A 50 0.09 -10.61 -11.84
N SER A 51 0.68 -10.67 -10.64
CA SER A 51 -0.01 -10.40 -9.38
C SER A 51 -0.57 -8.98 -9.32
N ARG A 52 0.26 -7.97 -9.60
CA ARG A 52 -0.17 -6.55 -9.61
C ARG A 52 -1.34 -6.32 -10.56
N LEU A 53 -1.26 -6.84 -11.78
CA LEU A 53 -2.34 -6.73 -12.76
C LEU A 53 -3.61 -7.40 -12.27
N TYR A 54 -3.53 -8.66 -11.80
CA TYR A 54 -4.68 -9.41 -11.30
C TYR A 54 -5.45 -8.61 -10.27
N TRP A 55 -4.72 -8.10 -9.30
CA TRP A 55 -5.23 -7.38 -8.16
C TRP A 55 -5.88 -6.04 -8.53
N SER A 56 -5.28 -5.31 -9.48
CA SER A 56 -5.89 -4.12 -10.08
C SER A 56 -7.20 -4.45 -10.82
N CYS A 57 -7.20 -5.52 -11.63
CA CYS A 57 -8.39 -6.02 -12.33
C CYS A 57 -9.49 -6.50 -11.37
N HIS A 58 -9.10 -7.15 -10.28
CA HIS A 58 -10.00 -7.71 -9.27
C HIS A 58 -10.82 -6.60 -8.62
N TYR A 59 -10.13 -5.55 -8.14
CA TYR A 59 -10.78 -4.38 -7.56
C TYR A 59 -11.76 -3.70 -8.55
N HIS A 60 -11.36 -3.56 -9.82
CA HIS A 60 -12.20 -2.99 -10.87
C HIS A 60 -13.25 -3.96 -11.44
N LYS A 61 -13.45 -5.13 -10.81
CA LYS A 61 -14.46 -6.15 -11.18
C LYS A 61 -14.34 -6.59 -12.66
N ARG A 62 -13.12 -6.67 -13.20
CA ARG A 62 -12.83 -7.15 -14.56
C ARG A 62 -12.75 -8.67 -14.58
N VAL A 63 -13.91 -9.32 -14.52
CA VAL A 63 -14.05 -10.78 -14.34
C VAL A 63 -13.26 -11.58 -15.36
N ASN A 64 -13.37 -11.28 -16.66
CA ASN A 64 -12.71 -12.06 -17.73
C ASN A 64 -11.18 -12.09 -17.59
N VAL A 65 -10.57 -10.96 -17.22
CA VAL A 65 -9.11 -10.88 -17.03
C VAL A 65 -8.73 -11.65 -15.76
N CYS A 66 -9.48 -11.45 -14.67
CA CYS A 66 -9.24 -12.17 -13.42
C CYS A 66 -9.30 -13.69 -13.60
N GLU A 67 -10.33 -14.20 -14.29
CA GLU A 67 -10.46 -15.64 -14.58
C GLU A 67 -9.29 -16.15 -15.41
N HIS A 68 -8.90 -15.41 -16.46
CA HIS A 68 -7.74 -15.78 -17.27
C HIS A 68 -6.46 -15.87 -16.44
N VAL A 69 -6.18 -14.85 -15.60
CA VAL A 69 -5.00 -14.84 -14.73
C VAL A 69 -5.01 -16.00 -13.75
N LEU A 70 -6.14 -16.25 -13.07
CA LEU A 70 -6.28 -17.34 -12.09
C LEU A 70 -6.06 -18.71 -12.72
N ASN A 71 -6.47 -18.90 -13.97
CA ASN A 71 -6.28 -20.15 -14.70
C ASN A 71 -4.82 -20.38 -15.15
N ASN A 72 -4.03 -19.31 -15.32
CA ASN A 72 -2.69 -19.37 -15.92
C ASN A 72 -1.55 -18.97 -14.96
N CYS A 73 -1.83 -18.58 -13.71
CA CYS A 73 -0.82 -18.30 -12.70
C CYS A 73 -1.19 -18.93 -11.35
N GLU A 74 -0.49 -20.00 -10.98
CA GLU A 74 -0.76 -20.72 -9.74
C GLU A 74 -0.53 -19.85 -8.50
N LEU A 75 0.56 -19.08 -8.44
CA LEU A 75 0.88 -18.23 -7.29
C LEU A 75 -0.15 -17.11 -7.06
N VAL A 76 -0.71 -16.55 -8.14
CA VAL A 76 -1.80 -15.57 -8.03
C VAL A 76 -3.08 -16.25 -7.55
N ARG A 77 -3.37 -17.46 -8.05
CA ARG A 77 -4.53 -18.24 -7.60
C ARG A 77 -4.43 -18.64 -6.12
N THR A 78 -3.26 -19.06 -5.64
CA THR A 78 -3.06 -19.34 -4.21
C THR A 78 -3.18 -18.06 -3.38
N ALA A 79 -2.65 -16.93 -3.85
CA ALA A 79 -2.82 -15.63 -3.19
C ALA A 79 -4.28 -15.21 -3.08
N HIS A 80 -5.05 -15.29 -4.17
CA HIS A 80 -6.49 -14.99 -4.14
C HIS A 80 -7.22 -15.82 -3.08
N ASN A 81 -7.00 -17.14 -3.08
CA ASN A 81 -7.66 -18.04 -2.14
C ASN A 81 -7.23 -17.77 -0.69
N ALA A 82 -5.94 -17.48 -0.46
CA ALA A 82 -5.41 -17.15 0.86
C ALA A 82 -6.02 -15.87 1.42
N ILE A 83 -6.10 -14.80 0.61
CA ILE A 83 -6.71 -13.53 1.00
C ILE A 83 -8.21 -13.68 1.26
N LYS A 84 -8.91 -14.47 0.46
CA LYS A 84 -10.33 -14.79 0.71
C LYS A 84 -10.52 -15.49 2.06
N LYS A 85 -9.72 -16.51 2.35
CA LYS A 85 -9.77 -17.24 3.64
C LYS A 85 -9.39 -16.33 4.82
N LEU A 86 -8.42 -15.43 4.66
CA LEU A 86 -8.08 -14.40 5.64
C LEU A 86 -9.27 -13.50 5.96
N SER A 87 -9.96 -13.01 4.92
CA SER A 87 -11.18 -12.18 5.04
C SER A 87 -12.28 -12.91 5.83
N GLU A 88 -12.52 -14.19 5.52
CA GLU A 88 -13.48 -15.04 6.24
C GLU A 88 -13.12 -15.20 7.72
N LEU A 89 -11.86 -15.55 8.03
CA LEU A 89 -11.39 -15.77 9.39
C LEU A 89 -11.46 -14.50 10.24
N ALA A 90 -11.01 -13.36 9.69
CA ALA A 90 -11.01 -12.07 10.36
C ALA A 90 -12.44 -11.59 10.68
N LYS A 91 -13.40 -11.84 9.78
CA LYS A 91 -14.82 -11.48 9.99
C LYS A 91 -15.51 -12.37 11.02
N ALA A 92 -15.20 -13.67 11.03
CA ALA A 92 -15.81 -14.63 11.96
C ALA A 92 -15.37 -14.41 13.42
N HIS A 93 -14.15 -13.92 13.64
CA HIS A 93 -13.52 -13.89 14.96
C HIS A 93 -13.37 -12.49 15.57
N LYS A 94 -14.29 -11.53 15.32
CA LYS A 94 -14.19 -10.15 15.87
C LYS A 94 -13.96 -10.03 17.40
N THR A 95 -14.13 -11.11 18.17
CA THR A 95 -13.93 -11.17 19.63
C THR A 95 -12.81 -12.11 20.11
N LYS A 96 -12.22 -12.94 19.23
CA LYS A 96 -11.16 -13.92 19.58
C LYS A 96 -10.03 -13.84 18.55
N THR A 97 -8.78 -14.09 18.92
CA THR A 97 -7.69 -14.15 17.94
C THR A 97 -7.93 -15.31 16.96
N PRO A 98 -7.99 -15.07 15.64
CA PRO A 98 -8.13 -16.14 14.67
C PRO A 98 -6.79 -16.88 14.52
N ASP A 99 -6.89 -18.19 14.36
CA ASP A 99 -5.77 -19.04 13.95
C ASP A 99 -5.57 -18.90 12.44
N LEU A 100 -4.44 -18.33 12.03
CA LEU A 100 -4.12 -18.08 10.62
C LEU A 100 -3.38 -19.26 9.97
N THR A 101 -3.06 -20.32 10.71
CA THR A 101 -2.40 -21.51 10.16
C THR A 101 -3.28 -22.32 9.21
N GLU A 102 -4.60 -22.09 9.22
CA GLU A 102 -5.56 -22.65 8.26
C GLU A 102 -5.42 -22.08 6.83
N ILE A 103 -4.70 -20.97 6.67
CA ILE A 103 -4.53 -20.33 5.36
C ILE A 103 -3.48 -21.09 4.55
N PRO A 104 -3.81 -21.54 3.32
CA PRO A 104 -2.87 -22.32 2.51
C PRO A 104 -1.68 -21.46 2.06
N VAL A 105 -0.48 -22.05 2.17
CA VAL A 105 0.81 -21.49 1.74
C VAL A 105 1.46 -22.44 0.72
N PRO A 106 2.33 -21.96 -0.19
CA PRO A 106 2.79 -20.58 -0.32
C PRO A 106 1.91 -19.69 -1.21
N PHE A 107 1.99 -18.38 -1.01
CA PHE A 107 1.34 -17.38 -1.88
C PHE A 107 2.11 -16.05 -1.94
N MET A 108 1.90 -15.26 -3.00
CA MET A 108 2.48 -13.91 -3.10
C MET A 108 1.69 -12.90 -2.25
N LEU A 109 2.39 -12.13 -1.42
CA LEU A 109 1.78 -11.10 -0.60
C LEU A 109 1.32 -9.90 -1.47
N PRO A 110 0.04 -9.49 -1.46
CA PRO A 110 -0.43 -8.41 -2.34
C PRO A 110 0.24 -7.05 -2.09
N THR A 111 0.53 -6.72 -0.83
CA THR A 111 1.28 -5.51 -0.44
C THR A 111 2.76 -5.59 -0.76
N SER A 112 3.27 -6.74 -1.20
CA SER A 112 4.67 -6.92 -1.58
C SER A 112 4.80 -8.10 -2.54
N PRO A 113 4.50 -7.93 -3.84
CA PRO A 113 4.40 -9.04 -4.80
C PRO A 113 5.66 -9.91 -4.92
N ASP A 114 6.83 -9.38 -4.57
CA ASP A 114 8.12 -10.12 -4.55
C ASP A 114 8.33 -10.94 -3.26
N PHE A 115 7.39 -10.88 -2.32
CA PHE A 115 7.43 -11.61 -1.05
C PHE A 115 6.50 -12.81 -1.11
N ILE A 116 7.08 -14.01 -1.09
CA ILE A 116 6.35 -15.27 -1.03
C ILE A 116 6.16 -15.64 0.44
N VAL A 117 4.91 -15.71 0.87
CA VAL A 117 4.51 -16.13 2.20
C VAL A 117 4.62 -17.65 2.29
N ASN A 118 5.39 -18.14 3.26
CA ASN A 118 5.53 -19.56 3.58
C ASN A 118 4.93 -19.92 4.95
N GLU A 119 4.76 -18.95 5.84
CA GLU A 119 4.16 -19.13 7.16
C GLU A 119 3.38 -17.87 7.58
N LEU A 120 2.30 -18.05 8.34
CA LEU A 120 1.53 -16.98 8.96
C LEU A 120 1.51 -17.18 10.47
N CYS A 121 1.81 -16.12 11.22
CA CYS A 121 1.62 -16.08 12.66
C CYS A 121 0.18 -15.66 13.01
N ASP A 122 -0.26 -15.96 14.23
CA ASP A 122 -1.59 -15.59 14.73
C ASP A 122 -1.89 -14.09 14.60
N GLY A 123 -3.16 -13.78 14.32
CA GLY A 123 -3.66 -12.43 14.19
C GLY A 123 -4.05 -11.81 15.54
N VAL A 124 -3.73 -10.53 15.73
CA VAL A 124 -4.09 -9.71 16.90
C VAL A 124 -4.91 -8.51 16.47
N PHE A 125 -6.09 -8.32 17.05
CA PHE A 125 -6.92 -7.15 16.79
C PHE A 125 -6.39 -5.90 17.51
N ILE A 126 -6.26 -4.80 16.77
CA ILE A 126 -5.88 -3.49 17.32
C ILE A 126 -7.12 -2.87 17.98
N PRO A 127 -7.03 -2.35 19.22
CA PRO A 127 -8.16 -1.79 19.96
C PRO A 127 -8.53 -0.38 19.46
N SER A 128 -8.99 -0.28 18.21
CA SER A 128 -9.49 0.95 17.60
C SER A 128 -10.95 0.77 17.12
N LYS A 129 -11.58 1.85 16.67
CA LYS A 129 -12.98 1.85 16.20
C LYS A 129 -13.24 0.82 15.10
N GLY A 130 -12.30 0.67 14.16
CA GLY A 130 -12.38 -0.28 13.04
C GLY A 130 -11.96 -1.70 13.39
N LYS A 131 -11.35 -1.92 14.58
CA LYS A 131 -10.76 -3.19 15.03
C LYS A 131 -10.01 -3.94 13.92
N PRO A 132 -9.02 -3.31 13.26
CA PRO A 132 -8.25 -3.99 12.24
C PRO A 132 -7.39 -5.11 12.86
N MET A 133 -7.07 -6.13 12.08
CA MET A 133 -6.29 -7.28 12.51
C MET A 133 -4.85 -7.16 12.04
N LYS A 134 -3.90 -7.09 12.97
CA LYS A 134 -2.46 -7.15 12.71
C LYS A 134 -2.00 -8.60 12.68
N PHE A 135 -1.19 -8.99 11.71
CA PHE A 135 -0.61 -10.33 11.60
C PHE A 135 0.77 -10.27 10.97
N THR A 136 1.58 -11.31 11.16
CA THR A 136 2.94 -11.41 10.60
C THR A 136 3.01 -12.57 9.63
N VAL A 137 3.68 -12.37 8.51
CA VAL A 137 4.00 -13.39 7.52
C VAL A 137 5.50 -13.61 7.45
N ILE A 138 5.92 -14.84 7.14
CA ILE A 138 7.33 -15.23 7.05
C ILE A 138 7.58 -15.90 5.71
N ASP A 139 8.67 -15.56 5.04
CA ASP A 139 9.11 -16.23 3.80
C ASP A 139 9.95 -17.48 4.08
N GLN A 140 10.31 -18.22 3.03
CA GLN A 140 11.18 -19.40 3.10
C GLN A 140 12.57 -19.15 3.70
N CYS A 141 13.04 -17.89 3.71
CA CYS A 141 14.33 -17.48 4.26
C CYS A 141 14.22 -17.02 5.73
N GLY A 142 13.03 -17.01 6.32
CA GLY A 142 12.79 -16.50 7.66
C GLY A 142 12.61 -14.97 7.76
N LYS A 143 12.56 -14.26 6.63
CA LYS A 143 12.28 -12.82 6.60
C LYS A 143 10.83 -12.59 7.00
N ARG A 144 10.60 -11.62 7.88
CA ARG A 144 9.27 -11.29 8.40
C ARG A 144 8.72 -10.03 7.74
N LYS A 145 7.42 -10.00 7.53
CA LYS A 145 6.67 -8.78 7.22
C LYS A 145 5.40 -8.72 8.05
N THR A 146 5.08 -7.54 8.56
CA THR A 146 3.87 -7.32 9.33
C THR A 146 2.81 -6.62 8.47
N CYS A 147 1.59 -7.12 8.52
CA CYS A 147 0.46 -6.60 7.77
C CYS A 147 -0.72 -6.32 8.69
N ILE A 148 -1.60 -5.44 8.23
CA ILE A 148 -2.87 -5.13 8.87
C ILE A 148 -3.97 -5.42 7.86
N TYR A 149 -4.88 -6.33 8.21
CA TYR A 149 -6.13 -6.50 7.49
C TYR A 149 -7.18 -5.58 8.10
N LYS A 150 -7.82 -4.75 7.27
CA LYS A 150 -8.87 -3.81 7.68
C LYS A 150 -10.16 -4.14 6.94
N HIS A 151 -11.27 -4.10 7.66
CA HIS A 151 -12.61 -4.29 7.10
C HIS A 151 -13.55 -3.21 7.65
N GLY A 152 -14.44 -2.72 6.79
CA GLY A 152 -15.42 -1.67 7.09
C GLY A 152 -15.02 -0.27 6.64
N ASP A 153 -13.80 -0.09 6.11
CA ASP A 153 -13.30 1.17 5.57
C ASP A 153 -12.94 1.01 4.09
N GLU A 154 -13.12 2.07 3.31
CA GLU A 154 -12.71 2.14 1.91
C GLU A 154 -11.23 2.53 1.82
N LEU A 155 -10.38 1.60 1.41
CA LEU A 155 -8.92 1.81 1.35
C LEU A 155 -8.42 2.34 0.00
N LEU A 156 -9.31 2.53 -0.98
CA LEU A 156 -8.92 3.05 -2.29
C LEU A 156 -8.34 4.46 -2.17
N GLN A 157 -8.96 5.31 -1.33
CA GLN A 157 -8.48 6.67 -1.12
C GLN A 157 -7.08 6.71 -0.52
N ASP A 158 -6.80 5.85 0.46
CA ASP A 158 -5.46 5.68 1.04
C ASP A 158 -4.46 5.21 -0.01
N ALA A 159 -4.79 4.19 -0.81
CA ALA A 159 -3.94 3.69 -1.88
C ALA A 159 -3.62 4.77 -2.92
N LEU A 160 -4.60 5.59 -3.31
CA LEU A 160 -4.42 6.69 -4.26
C LEU A 160 -3.52 7.79 -3.70
N CYS A 161 -3.70 8.17 -2.43
CA CYS A 161 -2.84 9.16 -1.78
C CYS A 161 -1.38 8.67 -1.74
N LEU A 162 -1.16 7.41 -1.38
CA LEU A 162 0.17 6.81 -1.33
C LEU A 162 0.80 6.69 -2.71
N ALA A 163 0.03 6.34 -3.75
CA ALA A 163 0.51 6.33 -5.13
C ALA A 163 0.98 7.73 -5.58
N ALA A 164 0.19 8.76 -5.29
CA ALA A 164 0.57 10.14 -5.59
C ALA A 164 1.82 10.58 -4.81
N MET A 165 1.95 10.20 -3.54
CA MET A 165 3.15 10.47 -2.74
C MET A 165 4.40 9.76 -3.27
N LYS A 166 4.27 8.52 -3.77
CA LYS A 166 5.37 7.81 -4.43
C LYS A 166 5.81 8.53 -5.69
N GLU A 167 4.88 9.06 -6.47
CA GLU A 167 5.20 9.85 -7.66
C GLU A 167 5.88 11.18 -7.29
N MET A 168 5.43 11.86 -6.24
CA MET A 168 6.13 13.04 -5.71
C MET A 168 7.58 12.71 -5.32
N ASN A 169 7.82 11.55 -4.69
CA ASN A 169 9.18 11.10 -4.39
C ASN A 169 10.02 10.86 -5.65
N THR A 170 9.44 10.34 -6.73
CA THR A 170 10.12 10.21 -8.02
C THR A 170 10.55 11.57 -8.53
N ILE A 171 9.63 12.54 -8.57
CA ILE A 171 9.91 13.91 -9.00
C ILE A 171 11.01 14.56 -8.14
N PHE A 172 10.95 14.43 -6.81
CA PHE A 172 11.99 14.98 -5.94
C PHE A 172 13.38 14.40 -6.25
N LYS A 173 13.47 13.11 -6.55
CA LYS A 173 14.73 12.46 -6.93
C LYS A 173 15.24 12.95 -8.28
N GLU A 174 14.36 13.07 -9.27
CA GLU A 174 14.70 13.55 -10.62
C GLU A 174 15.18 15.01 -10.61
N GLU A 175 14.57 15.84 -9.76
CA GLU A 175 14.93 17.25 -9.57
C GLU A 175 16.05 17.45 -8.54
N TYR A 176 16.67 16.38 -8.04
CA TYR A 176 17.74 16.40 -7.03
C TYR A 176 17.36 17.17 -5.74
N ILE A 177 16.07 17.19 -5.39
CA ILE A 177 15.55 17.79 -4.18
C ILE A 177 15.72 16.78 -3.04
N ASN A 178 16.47 17.15 -2.00
CA ASN A 178 16.67 16.32 -0.81
C ASN A 178 15.43 16.36 0.11
N VAL A 179 14.32 15.81 -0.36
CA VAL A 179 13.04 15.63 0.32
C VAL A 179 12.60 14.18 0.14
N GLU A 180 11.93 13.63 1.15
CA GLU A 180 11.42 12.27 1.13
C GLU A 180 10.04 12.27 1.79
N ILE A 181 9.07 11.62 1.17
CA ILE A 181 7.80 11.26 1.80
C ILE A 181 7.89 9.78 2.17
N VAL A 182 7.79 9.45 3.45
CA VAL A 182 7.72 8.04 3.86
C VAL A 182 6.37 7.48 3.41
N THR A 183 6.40 6.39 2.65
CA THR A 183 5.21 5.72 2.13
C THR A 183 5.22 4.25 2.55
N TYR A 184 4.05 3.63 2.49
CA TYR A 184 3.82 2.22 2.76
C TYR A 184 2.82 1.68 1.73
N GLU A 185 2.64 0.37 1.70
CA GLU A 185 1.73 -0.27 0.76
C GLU A 185 0.31 -0.42 1.34
N VAL A 186 -0.68 0.06 0.60
CA VAL A 186 -2.10 -0.20 0.86
C VAL A 186 -2.66 -0.91 -0.36
N PHE A 187 -3.29 -2.04 -0.09
CA PHE A 187 -3.81 -2.93 -1.11
C PHE A 187 -5.32 -3.15 -0.89
N PRO A 188 -6.19 -2.41 -1.59
CA PRO A 188 -7.63 -2.62 -1.57
C PRO A 188 -7.97 -4.01 -2.15
N VAL A 189 -8.59 -4.86 -1.35
CA VAL A 189 -9.03 -6.19 -1.78
C VAL A 189 -10.44 -6.11 -2.36
N ASP A 190 -11.32 -5.31 -1.75
CA ASP A 190 -12.67 -5.01 -2.20
C ASP A 190 -13.05 -3.57 -1.76
N GLU A 191 -14.28 -3.14 -2.00
CA GLU A 191 -14.79 -1.80 -1.67
C GLU A 191 -14.66 -1.44 -0.17
N THR A 192 -14.73 -2.42 0.72
CA THR A 192 -14.75 -2.20 2.18
C THR A 192 -13.68 -3.00 2.92
N GLU A 193 -12.69 -3.56 2.22
CA GLU A 193 -11.62 -4.30 2.86
C GLU A 193 -10.31 -4.25 2.09
N GLY A 194 -9.23 -4.44 2.82
CA GLY A 194 -7.92 -4.61 2.21
C GLY A 194 -6.81 -4.80 3.22
N LEU A 195 -5.60 -4.82 2.69
CA LEU A 195 -4.37 -5.02 3.42
C LEU A 195 -3.58 -3.72 3.47
N ILE A 196 -2.91 -3.51 4.59
CA ILE A 196 -2.02 -2.38 4.82
C ILE A 196 -0.69 -2.95 5.32
N GLU A 197 0.41 -2.53 4.72
CA GLU A 197 1.74 -2.78 5.27
C GLU A 197 1.88 -2.09 6.62
N CYS A 198 2.29 -2.85 7.65
CA CYS A 198 2.61 -2.28 8.94
C CYS A 198 4.06 -1.82 8.91
N VAL A 199 4.28 -0.50 8.86
CA VAL A 199 5.62 0.07 9.04
C VAL A 199 6.12 -0.30 10.44
N GLU A 200 7.35 -0.80 10.52
CA GLU A 200 7.98 -1.20 11.77
C GLU A 200 8.70 -0.02 12.42
N ASN A 201 8.93 -0.09 13.73
CA ASN A 201 9.73 0.89 14.48
C ASN A 201 9.19 2.33 14.33
N VAL A 202 7.86 2.46 14.46
CA VAL A 202 7.14 3.73 14.38
C VAL A 202 6.32 3.97 15.64
N HIS A 203 6.25 5.23 16.04
CA HIS A 203 5.57 5.71 17.23
C HIS A 203 4.58 6.82 16.85
N PRO A 204 3.29 6.74 17.22
CA PRO A 204 2.37 7.87 17.11
C PRO A 204 2.93 9.11 17.82
N PHE A 205 2.71 10.29 17.25
CA PHE A 205 3.12 11.56 17.86
C PHE A 205 2.52 11.74 19.26
N LEU A 206 1.30 11.22 19.48
CA LEU A 206 0.61 11.24 20.77
C LEU A 206 1.43 10.60 21.91
N GLU A 207 2.27 9.59 21.63
CA GLU A 207 3.09 8.94 22.66
C GLU A 207 4.09 9.92 23.29
N PHE A 208 4.71 10.79 22.48
CA PHE A 208 5.66 11.80 22.96
C PHE A 208 4.95 12.87 23.80
N LYS A 209 3.75 13.28 23.40
CA LYS A 209 2.94 14.26 24.13
C LYS A 209 2.47 13.74 25.49
N ASN A 210 2.03 12.48 25.54
CA ASN A 210 1.65 11.84 26.79
C ASN A 210 2.84 11.72 27.76
N ALA A 211 4.05 11.50 27.25
CA ALA A 211 5.27 11.47 28.07
C ALA A 211 5.60 12.86 28.67
N ASP A 212 5.26 13.94 27.97
CA ASP A 212 5.42 15.32 28.46
C ASP A 212 4.39 15.70 29.53
N ASP A 213 3.17 15.16 29.45
CA ASP A 213 2.10 15.42 30.42
C ASP A 213 2.30 14.68 31.77
N ASP A 214 3.25 13.73 31.84
CA ASP A 214 3.61 13.06 33.10
C ASP A 214 4.34 14.04 34.03
N LYS A 215 3.62 14.51 35.06
CA LYS A 215 4.03 15.54 36.04
C LYS A 215 5.33 15.26 36.79
N ASN A 216 5.90 14.06 36.67
CA ASN A 216 7.17 13.65 37.26
C ASN A 216 8.38 13.80 36.31
N SER A 217 8.15 14.07 35.02
CA SER A 217 9.20 14.36 34.03
C SER A 217 9.73 15.78 34.23
N LYS A 218 11.02 15.91 34.55
CA LYS A 218 11.71 17.22 34.63
C LYS A 218 12.05 17.83 33.27
N SER A 219 11.64 17.20 32.17
CA SER A 219 11.82 17.74 30.84
C SER A 219 10.51 17.83 30.10
N SER A 220 10.02 19.06 29.99
CA SER A 220 9.18 19.41 28.85
C SER A 220 9.97 19.14 27.57
N ASP A 221 9.39 18.40 26.63
CA ASP A 221 9.83 18.20 25.23
C ASP A 221 10.54 16.85 24.96
N ALA A 222 9.85 15.75 25.28
CA ALA A 222 10.26 14.36 25.02
C ALA A 222 10.58 14.13 23.54
N LEU A 223 9.79 14.73 22.64
CA LEU A 223 10.05 14.67 21.21
C LEU A 223 11.39 15.33 20.86
N LYS A 224 11.63 16.54 21.34
CA LYS A 224 12.90 17.23 21.08
C LYS A 224 14.07 16.43 21.61
N GLN A 225 13.97 15.83 22.81
CA GLN A 225 15.01 14.94 23.32
C GLN A 225 15.24 13.76 22.39
N PHE A 226 14.19 13.09 21.94
CA PHE A 226 14.29 11.96 21.02
C PHE A 226 14.99 12.34 19.70
N ILE A 227 14.65 13.50 19.14
CA ILE A 227 15.25 14.01 17.89
C ILE A 227 16.69 14.50 18.10
N GLU A 228 16.99 15.18 19.20
CA GLU A 228 18.32 15.72 19.49
C GLU A 228 19.35 14.66 19.93
N GLN A 229 18.91 13.43 20.21
CA GLN A 229 19.82 12.29 20.45
C GLN A 229 20.73 11.97 19.26
N SER A 230 20.35 12.34 18.02
CA SER A 230 21.15 12.08 16.82
C SER A 230 20.99 13.18 15.78
N ALA A 231 22.11 13.60 15.19
CA ALA A 231 22.10 14.52 14.05
C ALA A 231 21.33 13.94 12.86
N ASP A 232 21.43 12.63 12.62
CA ASP A 232 20.73 11.94 11.53
C ASP A 232 19.22 11.97 11.72
N ARG A 233 18.73 11.77 12.95
CA ARG A 233 17.30 11.91 13.28
C ARG A 233 16.79 13.30 12.95
N LYS A 234 17.55 14.33 13.33
CA LYS A 234 17.20 15.71 13.05
C LYS A 234 17.15 16.00 11.54
N ILE A 235 18.11 15.48 10.78
CA ILE A 235 18.14 15.62 9.31
C ILE A 235 16.96 14.89 8.67
N ASN A 236 16.71 13.64 9.06
CA ASN A 236 15.59 12.84 8.60
C ASN A 236 14.24 13.53 8.91
N LEU A 237 14.09 14.10 10.10
CA LEU A 237 12.91 14.86 10.49
C LEU A 237 12.69 16.03 9.54
N TYR A 238 13.69 16.87 9.29
CA TYR A 238 13.51 18.02 8.38
C TYR A 238 13.21 17.58 6.94
N ARG A 239 13.92 16.57 6.44
CA ARG A 239 13.72 16.02 5.09
C ARG A 239 12.29 15.54 4.88
N THR A 240 11.78 14.79 5.87
CA THR A 240 10.45 14.16 5.78
C THR A 240 9.33 15.08 6.21
N PHE A 241 9.58 16.06 7.09
CA PHE A 241 8.64 17.12 7.40
C PHE A 241 8.32 17.99 6.19
N LEU A 242 9.32 18.29 5.35
CA LEU A 242 9.06 19.03 4.12
C LEU A 242 8.19 18.21 3.15
N GLY A 243 8.45 16.90 3.02
CA GLY A 243 7.60 15.99 2.26
C GLY A 243 6.17 15.90 2.83
N PHE A 244 6.05 15.85 4.16
CA PHE A 244 4.77 15.88 4.88
C PHE A 244 3.96 17.13 4.52
N VAL A 245 4.59 18.31 4.58
CA VAL A 245 3.92 19.58 4.27
C VAL A 245 3.51 19.66 2.80
N ILE A 246 4.43 19.33 1.88
CA ILE A 246 4.16 19.38 0.43
C ILE A 246 3.02 18.44 0.07
N SER A 247 3.08 17.18 0.49
CA SER A 247 2.04 16.19 0.18
C SER A 247 0.71 16.54 0.81
N GLY A 248 0.71 17.06 2.06
CA GLY A 248 -0.47 17.57 2.73
C GLY A 248 -1.17 18.70 1.97
N ILE A 249 -0.42 19.65 1.42
CA ILE A 249 -0.96 20.78 0.64
C ILE A 249 -1.49 20.28 -0.71
N VAL A 250 -0.69 19.51 -1.45
CA VAL A 250 -1.03 19.06 -2.81
C VAL A 250 -2.26 18.16 -2.79
N LEU A 251 -2.31 17.21 -1.86
CA LEU A 251 -3.42 16.27 -1.71
C LEU A 251 -4.58 16.84 -0.88
N LYS A 252 -4.43 18.05 -0.32
CA LYS A 252 -5.39 18.68 0.59
C LYS A 252 -5.83 17.72 1.70
N LEU A 253 -4.85 17.16 2.41
CA LEU A 253 -5.09 16.24 3.52
C LEU A 253 -5.70 17.01 4.70
N ALA A 254 -6.79 16.48 5.26
CA ALA A 254 -7.42 16.97 6.47
C ALA A 254 -7.20 15.97 7.63
N ASP A 255 -7.78 16.28 8.79
CA ASP A 255 -7.78 15.39 9.97
C ASP A 255 -6.36 14.97 10.42
N ARG A 256 -5.40 15.90 10.36
CA ARG A 256 -4.01 15.70 10.80
C ARG A 256 -3.89 16.03 12.30
N HIS A 257 -4.19 15.04 13.14
CA HIS A 257 -4.00 15.08 14.58
C HIS A 257 -2.90 14.12 15.05
N ASP A 258 -2.53 14.19 16.33
CA ASP A 258 -1.37 13.50 16.93
C ASP A 258 -1.39 11.95 16.79
N ASP A 259 -2.54 11.35 16.48
CA ASP A 259 -2.65 9.89 16.24
C ASP A 259 -2.36 9.49 14.78
N ASN A 260 -2.58 10.40 13.83
CA ASN A 260 -2.44 10.14 12.38
C ASN A 260 -1.05 10.56 11.84
N ILE A 261 -0.17 10.96 12.75
CA ILE A 261 1.21 11.35 12.48
C ILE A 261 2.10 10.42 13.29
N MET A 262 2.98 9.69 12.61
CA MET A 262 3.93 8.79 13.25
C MET A 262 5.36 9.28 13.03
N ILE A 263 6.25 8.88 13.92
CA ILE A 263 7.68 9.12 13.84
C ILE A 263 8.40 7.78 13.93
N THR A 264 9.33 7.52 13.01
CA THR A 264 10.17 6.33 13.03
C THR A 264 11.31 6.45 14.04
N ASP A 265 11.90 5.33 14.44
CA ASP A 265 13.08 5.29 15.33
C ASP A 265 14.28 6.08 14.79
N ASP A 266 14.39 6.23 13.47
CA ASP A 266 15.41 7.03 12.78
C ASP A 266 14.98 8.48 12.51
N GLY A 267 13.85 8.93 13.06
CA GLY A 267 13.44 10.33 13.11
C GLY A 267 12.67 10.83 11.89
N LYS A 268 12.16 9.95 11.03
CA LYS A 268 11.33 10.32 9.87
C LYS A 268 9.87 10.49 10.27
N ILE A 269 9.16 11.40 9.61
CA ILE A 269 7.71 11.58 9.77
C ILE A 269 6.97 10.73 8.74
N LEU A 270 5.92 10.06 9.21
CA LEU A 270 5.01 9.26 8.41
C LEU A 270 3.56 9.74 8.63
N HIS A 271 2.83 10.01 7.55
CA HIS A 271 1.38 10.16 7.60
C HIS A 271 0.70 8.80 7.52
N ILE A 272 -0.37 8.60 8.29
CA ILE A 272 -1.28 7.47 8.12
C ILE A 272 -2.74 7.93 8.07
N ASP A 273 -3.64 7.05 7.62
CA ASP A 273 -5.08 7.27 7.53
C ASP A 273 -5.46 8.48 6.66
N PHE A 274 -5.73 8.25 5.38
CA PHE A 274 -6.04 9.30 4.42
C PHE A 274 -7.53 9.43 4.12
N GLY A 275 -8.40 9.00 5.04
CA GLY A 275 -9.87 9.02 4.85
C GLY A 275 -10.47 10.40 4.55
N CYS A 276 -9.76 11.49 4.84
CA CYS A 276 -10.13 12.86 4.46
C CYS A 276 -9.05 13.52 3.59
N ALA A 277 -9.05 13.21 2.28
CA ALA A 277 -8.13 13.78 1.28
C ALA A 277 -8.91 14.49 0.15
N PHE A 278 -8.19 15.19 -0.72
CA PHE A 278 -8.71 15.90 -1.90
C PHE A 278 -9.79 16.96 -1.57
N GLY A 279 -9.69 17.58 -0.39
CA GLY A 279 -10.66 18.58 0.07
C GLY A 279 -11.98 17.99 0.56
N GLN A 280 -12.06 16.67 0.75
CA GLN A 280 -13.18 16.07 1.46
C GLN A 280 -13.21 16.58 2.91
N LYS A 281 -14.36 17.13 3.29
CA LYS A 281 -14.64 17.59 4.66
C LYS A 281 -14.67 16.40 5.61
N THR A 282 -14.13 16.59 6.81
CA THR A 282 -14.27 15.66 7.94
C THR A 282 -15.74 15.43 8.27
N LYS A 283 -16.06 14.35 9.00
CA LYS A 283 -17.45 14.08 9.42
C LYS A 283 -18.04 15.25 10.21
N LEU A 284 -17.23 15.91 11.03
CA LEU A 284 -17.64 17.10 11.79
C LEU A 284 -17.91 18.29 10.87
N GLU A 285 -17.05 18.57 9.89
CA GLU A 285 -17.27 19.65 8.93
C GLU A 285 -18.45 19.40 7.98
N ARG A 286 -18.74 18.14 7.62
CA ARG A 286 -19.96 17.78 6.89
C ARG A 286 -21.19 18.04 7.74
N LEU A 287 -21.13 17.68 9.03
CA LEU A 287 -22.23 17.88 9.97
C LEU A 287 -22.45 19.37 10.26
N LEU A 288 -21.38 20.14 10.48
CA LEU A 288 -21.43 21.58 10.65
C LEU A 288 -21.88 22.30 9.37
N GLY A 289 -21.46 21.85 8.19
CA GLY A 289 -21.94 22.36 6.90
C GLY A 289 -23.45 22.20 6.75
N LEU A 290 -24.01 21.05 7.14
CA LEU A 290 -25.46 20.81 7.16
C LEU A 290 -26.23 21.73 8.11
N PHE A 291 -25.57 22.27 9.16
CA PHE A 291 -26.18 23.20 10.11
C PHE A 291 -25.85 24.68 9.85
N MET A 292 -24.84 24.96 9.03
CA MET A 292 -24.32 26.31 8.79
C MET A 292 -24.43 26.78 7.34
N ASP A 293 -25.29 26.15 6.54
CA ASP A 293 -25.78 26.74 5.29
C ASP A 293 -26.64 27.99 5.61
N ILE A 294 -25.96 29.08 5.96
CA ILE A 294 -26.44 30.45 5.78
C ILE A 294 -25.84 30.89 4.43
N PRO A 295 -26.66 31.41 3.50
CA PRO A 295 -26.28 31.66 2.11
C PRO A 295 -25.00 32.49 1.93
#